data_AF-A0A286D7V8-F1
#
_entry.id   AF-A0A286D7V8-F1
#
_cell.length_a   1.000
_cell.length_b   1.000
_cell.length_c   1.000
_cell.angle_alpha   90.00
_cell.angle_beta   90.00
_cell.angle_gamma   90.00
#
_symmetry.space_group_name_H-M   'P 1'
#
loop_
_entity.id
_entity.type
_entity.pdbx_description
1 polymer ?
#
loop_
_entity_poly.entity_id
_entity_poly.type
_entity_poly.pdbx_seq_one_letter_code
_entity_poly.pdbx_strand_id
1 'polypeptide(L)' 'MLGAYHDRFIELFYPEVFSYTMSNLRAAAGHFDWRYSEIRLSDGGKVIHEIEWAGPPGLNARWVIEASDVQLQTFPLDKV' A
#
# COMPACT_ATOMS: atom_id res chain seq x y z
N MET A 1 -18.48 4.51 -16.48
CA MET A 1 -18.55 4.33 -15.01
C MET A 1 -17.24 4.84 -14.43
N LEU A 2 -17.27 5.66 -13.38
CA LEU A 2 -16.08 6.35 -12.85
C LEU A 2 -15.07 5.43 -12.13
N GLY A 3 -15.23 4.10 -12.16
CA GLY A 3 -14.29 3.15 -11.55
C GLY A 3 -14.39 3.08 -10.03
N ALA A 4 -13.78 2.05 -9.43
CA ALA A 4 -13.86 1.75 -8.00
C ALA A 4 -13.22 2.82 -7.07
N TYR A 5 -12.52 3.80 -7.63
CA TYR A 5 -11.83 4.87 -6.90
C TYR A 5 -12.76 5.96 -6.35
N HIS A 6 -14.04 5.93 -6.70
CA HIS A 6 -15.01 6.98 -6.34
C HIS A 6 -16.02 6.58 -5.26
N ASP A 7 -15.95 5.35 -4.73
CA ASP A 7 -16.96 4.86 -3.78
C ASP A 7 -16.47 4.88 -2.32
N ARG A 8 -15.19 4.58 -2.08
CA ARG A 8 -14.60 4.44 -0.74
C ARG A 8 -13.13 4.84 -0.71
N PHE A 9 -12.61 5.20 0.47
CA PHE A 9 -11.16 5.20 0.72
C PHE A 9 -10.76 4.04 1.65
N ILE A 10 -9.54 3.53 1.45
CA ILE A 10 -8.97 2.42 2.23
C ILE A 10 -7.97 3.01 3.21
N GLU A 11 -8.04 2.59 4.46
CA GLU A 11 -7.02 2.85 5.47
C GLU A 11 -6.26 1.57 5.78
N LEU A 12 -4.93 1.66 5.81
CA LEU A 12 -4.04 0.59 6.25
C LEU A 12 -3.36 1.06 7.55
N PHE A 13 -3.64 0.36 8.65
CA PHE A 13 -3.04 0.62 9.95
C PHE A 13 -2.07 -0.49 10.34
N TYR A 14 -0.90 -0.09 10.83
CA TYR A 14 0.17 -0.99 11.26
C TYR A 14 0.45 -0.74 12.75
N PRO A 15 -0.04 -1.60 13.68
CA PRO A 15 0.00 -1.30 15.11
C PRO A 15 1.40 -1.12 15.71
N GLU A 16 2.36 -1.93 15.28
CA GLU A 16 3.77 -1.82 15.67
C GLU A 16 4.65 -2.08 14.44
N VAL A 17 5.40 -1.07 13.99
CA VAL A 17 6.25 -1.14 12.80
C VAL A 17 7.69 -1.43 13.21
N PHE A 18 8.27 -2.50 12.65
CA PHE A 18 9.67 -2.88 12.87
C PHE A 18 10.59 -2.28 11.81
N SER A 19 10.15 -2.26 10.56
CA SER A 19 10.90 -1.66 9.45
C SER A 19 9.96 -1.23 8.33
N TYR A 20 10.36 -0.25 7.54
CA TYR A 20 9.66 0.10 6.31
C TYR A 20 10.63 0.64 5.25
N THR A 21 10.30 0.41 3.98
CA THR A 21 10.96 1.01 2.82
C THR A 21 9.89 1.42 1.82
N MET A 22 9.96 2.67 1.35
CA MET A 22 9.10 3.19 0.29
C MET A 22 10.00 3.69 -0.84
N SER A 23 10.06 2.95 -1.94
CA SER A 23 10.86 3.33 -3.11
C SER A 23 9.94 3.82 -4.24
N ASN A 24 10.29 4.97 -4.81
CA ASN A 24 9.67 5.48 -6.02
C ASN A 24 10.68 6.37 -6.76
N LEU A 25 11.16 5.91 -7.91
CA LEU A 25 12.15 6.63 -8.71
C LEU A 25 11.61 7.93 -9.33
N ARG A 26 10.28 8.12 -9.38
CA ARG A 26 9.61 9.31 -9.92
C ARG A 26 8.41 9.74 -9.07
N ALA A 27 8.66 10.02 -7.80
CA ALA A 27 7.63 10.37 -6.81
C ALA A 27 6.92 11.72 -7.05
N ALA A 28 7.41 12.57 -7.95
CA ALA A 28 6.86 13.92 -8.18
C ALA A 28 5.38 13.91 -8.61
N ALA A 29 4.89 12.80 -9.20
CA ALA A 29 3.51 12.64 -9.63
C ALA A 29 2.67 11.73 -8.70
N GLY A 30 3.17 11.44 -7.50
CA GLY A 30 2.54 10.48 -6.58
C GLY A 30 3.09 9.07 -6.71
N HIS A 31 2.32 8.09 -6.24
CA HIS A 31 2.79 6.71 -6.05
C HIS A 31 2.50 5.76 -7.21
N PHE A 32 1.79 6.20 -8.26
CA PHE A 32 1.21 5.38 -9.33
C PHE A 32 -0.03 4.60 -8.90
N ASP A 33 -0.47 3.64 -9.73
CA ASP A 33 -1.68 2.86 -9.52
C ASP A 33 -1.39 1.59 -8.71
N TRP A 34 -2.20 1.31 -7.68
CA TRP A 34 -2.04 0.10 -6.87
C TRP A 34 -2.20 -1.15 -7.75
N ARG A 35 -1.15 -1.97 -7.83
CA ARG A 35 -1.15 -3.19 -8.65
C ARG A 35 -1.33 -4.46 -7.84
N TYR A 36 -0.48 -4.69 -6.85
CA TYR A 36 -0.60 -5.86 -5.98
C TYR A 36 -0.24 -5.54 -4.53
N SER A 37 -0.86 -6.30 -3.63
CA SER A 37 -0.51 -6.38 -2.22
C SER A 37 -0.20 -7.82 -1.85
N GLU A 38 0.96 -8.04 -1.27
CA GLU A 38 1.39 -9.34 -0.75
C GLU A 38 1.57 -9.26 0.76
N ILE A 39 0.99 -10.23 1.48
CA ILE A 39 1.20 -10.44 2.91
C ILE A 39 1.99 -11.73 3.08
N ARG A 40 3.13 -11.63 3.78
CA ARG A 40 3.98 -12.79 4.12
C ARG A 40 4.50 -12.64 5.55
N LEU A 41 5.05 -13.73 6.09
CA LEU A 41 5.74 -13.69 7.38
C LEU A 41 7.25 -13.56 7.17
N SER A 42 7.93 -12.77 8.00
CA SER A 42 9.38 -12.82 8.13
C SER A 42 9.82 -14.07 8.89
N ASP A 43 11.12 -14.39 8.83
CA ASP A 43 11.69 -15.52 9.59
C ASP A 43 11.48 -15.36 11.11
N GLY A 44 11.33 -14.12 11.59
CA GLY A 44 11.01 -13.78 12.98
C GLY A 44 9.50 -13.82 13.31
N GLY A 45 8.67 -14.28 12.38
CA GLY A 45 7.22 -14.38 12.55
C GLY A 45 6.48 -13.04 12.54
N LYS A 46 7.09 -11.97 12.01
CA LYS A 46 6.42 -10.66 11.85
C LYS A 46 5.71 -10.60 10.51
N VAL A 47 4.69 -9.77 10.40
CA VAL A 47 3.94 -9.56 9.15
C VAL A 47 4.73 -8.61 8.26
N ILE A 48 5.00 -9.02 7.02
CA ILE A 48 5.50 -8.15 5.96
C ILE A 48 4.35 -7.89 4.99
N HIS A 49 3.96 -6.62 4.84
CA HIS A 49 3.08 -6.15 3.79
C HIS A 49 3.89 -5.46 2.72
N GLU A 50 3.79 -5.97 1.50
CA GLU A 50 4.38 -5.38 0.31
C GLU A 50 3.31 -4.87 -0.64
N ILE A 51 3.48 -3.64 -1.13
CA ILE A 51 2.61 -3.05 -2.15
C ILE A 51 3.48 -2.65 -3.34
N GLU A 52 3.13 -3.13 -4.53
CA GLU A 52 3.62 -2.56 -5.79
C GLU A 52 2.61 -1.61 -6.38
N TRP A 53 3.13 -0.48 -6.83
CA TRP A 53 2.41 0.51 -7.58
C TRP A 53 2.93 0.53 -9.03
N ALA A 54 2.06 0.25 -9.98
CA ALA A 54 2.37 0.19 -11.39
C ALA A 54 2.45 1.59 -11.99
N GLY A 55 3.66 2.01 -12.37
CA GLY A 55 3.88 3.21 -13.15
C GLY A 55 3.87 2.94 -14.67
N PRO A 56 4.31 3.94 -15.46
CA PRO A 56 4.57 3.77 -16.89
C PRO A 56 5.56 2.62 -17.17
N PRO A 57 5.65 2.13 -18.42
CA PRO A 57 6.56 1.03 -18.77
C PRO A 57 7.99 1.22 -18.23
N GLY A 58 8.47 0.24 -17.47
CA GLY A 58 9.79 0.27 -16.84
C GLY A 58 9.87 1.03 -15.51
N LEU A 59 8.74 1.52 -14.98
CA LEU A 59 8.67 2.20 -13.69
C LEU A 59 7.65 1.53 -12.77
N ASN A 60 8.04 1.33 -11.52
CA ASN A 60 7.15 0.99 -10.42
C ASN A 60 7.59 1.71 -9.15
N ALA A 61 6.67 1.83 -8.20
CA ALA A 61 7.00 2.12 -6.82
C ALA A 61 6.74 0.88 -5.98
N ARG A 62 7.48 0.72 -4.89
CA ARG A 62 7.33 -0.43 -4.00
C ARG A 62 7.38 0.02 -2.56
N TRP A 63 6.38 -0.39 -1.80
CA TRP A 63 6.35 -0.23 -0.35
C TRP A 63 6.53 -1.60 0.28
N VAL A 64 7.41 -1.70 1.27
CA VAL A 64 7.59 -2.91 2.07
C VAL A 64 7.56 -2.47 3.52
N ILE A 65 6.61 -2.97 4.29
CA ILE A 65 6.41 -2.64 5.70
C ILE A 65 6.42 -3.94 6.49
N GLU A 66 7.32 -4.06 7.46
CA GLU A 66 7.31 -5.14 8.44
C GLU A 66 6.70 -4.63 9.75
N ALA A 67 5.65 -5.29 10.22
CA ALA A 67 4.86 -4.89 11.37
C ALA A 67 4.37 -6.10 12.18
N SER A 68 3.77 -5.85 13.35
CA SER A 68 3.14 -6.90 14.16
C SER A 68 1.86 -7.44 13.52
N ASP A 69 1.16 -6.59 12.78
CA ASP A 69 -0.09 -6.89 12.09
C ASP A 69 -0.35 -5.85 10.98
N VAL A 70 -1.33 -6.12 10.11
CA VAL A 70 -1.88 -5.15 9.15
C VAL A 70 -3.40 -5.13 9.25
N GLN A 71 -3.95 -3.96 9.50
CA GLN A 71 -5.40 -3.77 9.64
C GLN A 71 -5.91 -2.94 8.47
N LEU A 72 -6.90 -3.47 7.76
CA LEU A 72 -7.54 -2.80 6.64
C LEU A 72 -8.95 -2.36 7.03
N GLN A 73 -9.23 -1.07 6.85
CA GLN A 73 -10.57 -0.51 6.97
C GLN A 73 -10.99 0.17 5.67
N THR A 74 -12.28 0.21 5.40
CA THR A 74 -12.83 0.89 4.22
C THR A 74 -13.93 1.84 4.66
N PHE A 75 -13.86 3.08 4.20
CA PHE A 75 -14.76 4.14 4.59
C PHE A 75 -15.51 4.68 3.36
N PRO A 76 -16.79 5.02 3.45
CA PRO A 76 -17.48 5.74 2.38
C PRO A 76 -16.74 7.03 2.02
N LEU A 77 -16.73 7.39 0.72
CA LEU A 77 -16.44 8.75 0.30
C LEU A 77 -17.66 9.63 0.65
N ASP A 78 -17.75 10.06 1.91
CA ASP A 78 -18.76 11.05 2.28
C ASP A 78 -18.55 12.32 1.43
N LYS A 79 -19.66 12.91 0.98
CA LYS A 79 -19.65 14.14 0.19
C LYS A 79 -19.03 15.27 1.02
N VAL A 80 -17.74 15.51 0.84
CA VAL A 80 -17.09 16.77 1.23
C VAL A 80 -17.76 17.92 0.47
#